data_AF-A0A5M5XKZ7-F1
#
_entry.id   AF-A0A5M5XKZ7-F1
#
_cell.length_a   1.000
_cell.length_b   1.000
_cell.length_c   1.000
_cell.angle_alpha   90.00
_cell.angle_beta   90.00
_cell.angle_gamma   90.00
#
_symmetry.space_group_name_H-M   'P 1'
#
loop_
_entity.id
_entity.type
_entity.pdbx_description
1 polymer ?
#
loop_
_entity_poly.entity_id
_entity_poly.type
_entity_poly.pdbx_seq_one_letter_code
_entity_poly.pdbx_strand_id
1 'polypeptide(L)'
;MKDLDNSINKKKLLQALNFIEELNWLVESKSSNSIKEMLYLLQKVVNSQDIISEQSVSNISALVGCLPNLFLDLDLFKTNADIAEFADAVLKIKISRFEKKSRFEIIGIVVCEVPKLKENELTSLVIALNELTNNSDELKRVKQNKVSDNFSWNETIQYLNKCHEK
;
A
#
# COMPACT_ATOMS: atom_id res chain seq x y z
N MET A 1 54.22 -8.86 25.98
CA MET A 1 52.77 -8.53 25.99
C MET A 1 52.48 -7.06 25.62
N LYS A 2 53.37 -6.10 25.93
CA LYS A 2 53.22 -4.68 25.52
C LYS A 2 53.41 -4.42 24.01
N ASP A 3 54.23 -5.20 23.31
CA ASP A 3 54.52 -4.96 21.89
C ASP A 3 53.40 -5.41 20.92
N LEU A 4 52.60 -6.40 21.32
CA LEU A 4 51.47 -6.90 20.53
C LEU A 4 50.29 -5.92 20.53
N ASP A 5 50.04 -5.27 21.69
CA ASP A 5 48.97 -4.28 21.87
C ASP A 5 49.26 -2.97 21.11
N ASN A 6 50.53 -2.56 21.07
CA ASN A 6 50.97 -1.39 20.32
C ASN A 6 50.87 -1.59 18.78
N SER A 7 51.14 -2.82 18.31
CA SER A 7 50.98 -3.20 16.90
C SER A 7 49.51 -3.26 16.46
N ILE A 8 48.62 -3.78 17.32
CA ILE A 8 47.17 -3.82 17.08
C ILE A 8 46.59 -2.40 17.00
N ASN A 9 47.02 -1.49 17.89
CA ASN A 9 46.61 -0.09 17.85
C ASN A 9 47.11 0.63 16.59
N LYS A 10 48.35 0.40 16.17
CA LYS A 10 48.87 0.96 14.91
C LYS A 10 48.07 0.49 13.69
N LYS A 11 47.71 -0.79 13.64
CA LYS A 11 46.90 -1.34 12.54
C LYS A 11 45.50 -0.72 12.50
N LYS A 12 44.85 -0.56 13.65
CA LYS A 12 43.54 0.10 13.75
C LYS A 12 43.60 1.58 13.36
N LEU A 13 44.66 2.29 13.75
CA LEU A 13 44.88 3.68 13.36
C LEU A 13 45.09 3.83 11.85
N LEU A 14 45.84 2.92 11.23
CA LEU A 14 46.02 2.89 9.77
C LEU A 14 44.70 2.58 9.04
N GLN A 15 43.89 1.68 9.57
CA GLN A 15 42.56 1.40 9.01
C GLN A 15 41.63 2.61 9.10
N ALA A 16 41.64 3.33 10.24
CA ALA A 16 40.87 4.55 10.40
C ALA A 16 41.36 5.66 9.46
N LEU A 17 42.68 5.77 9.26
CA LEU A 17 43.27 6.75 8.35
C LEU A 17 42.89 6.47 6.89
N ASN A 18 43.01 5.21 6.45
CA ASN A 18 42.59 4.80 5.10
C ASN A 18 41.09 5.06 4.89
N PHE A 19 40.25 4.76 5.88
CA PHE A 19 38.83 5.04 5.80
C PHE A 19 38.53 6.54 5.66
N ILE A 20 39.25 7.40 6.38
CA ILE A 20 39.11 8.86 6.26
C ILE A 20 39.57 9.34 4.87
N GLU A 21 40.65 8.78 4.32
CA GLU A 21 41.11 9.08 2.96
C GLU A 21 40.10 8.63 1.90
N GLU A 22 39.51 7.45 2.05
CA GLU A 22 38.44 6.96 1.17
C GLU A 22 37.20 7.87 1.22
N LEU A 23 36.81 8.33 2.41
CA LEU A 23 35.74 9.31 2.56
C LEU A 23 36.08 10.65 1.90
N ASN A 24 37.31 11.12 2.06
CA ASN A 24 37.75 12.36 1.42
C ASN A 24 37.70 12.25 -0.11
N TRP A 25 38.21 11.14 -0.66
CA TRP A 25 38.13 10.85 -2.09
C TRP A 25 36.69 10.73 -2.59
N LEU A 26 35.79 10.13 -1.82
CA LEU A 26 34.38 10.05 -2.17
C LEU A 26 33.70 11.43 -2.20
N VAL A 27 34.05 12.30 -1.25
CA VAL A 27 33.55 13.69 -1.18
C VAL A 27 34.16 14.57 -2.28
N GLU A 28 35.41 14.35 -2.68
CA GLU A 28 36.04 15.10 -3.78
C GLU A 28 35.59 14.60 -5.16
N SER A 29 35.44 13.29 -5.33
CA SER A 29 35.03 12.66 -6.61
C SER A 29 33.60 13.00 -7.00
N LYS A 30 32.75 13.37 -6.03
CA LYS A 30 31.42 13.93 -6.27
C LYS A 30 31.48 15.42 -5.98
N SER A 31 31.36 16.25 -7.02
CA SER A 31 31.31 17.71 -6.81
C SER A 31 30.27 18.05 -5.74
N SER A 32 30.56 19.02 -4.87
CA SER A 32 29.62 19.44 -3.82
C SER A 32 28.23 19.79 -4.37
N ASN A 33 28.16 20.18 -5.65
CA ASN A 33 26.92 20.40 -6.40
C ASN A 33 26.16 19.10 -6.68
N SER A 34 26.84 18.00 -7.02
CA SER A 34 26.23 16.67 -7.22
C SER A 34 25.64 16.09 -5.94
N ILE A 35 26.29 16.32 -4.78
CA ILE A 35 25.74 15.91 -3.48
C ILE A 35 24.51 16.73 -3.12
N LYS A 36 24.54 18.04 -3.35
CA LYS A 36 23.38 18.92 -3.14
C LYS A 36 22.22 18.59 -4.07
N GLU A 37 22.50 18.28 -5.33
CA GLU A 37 21.50 17.85 -6.31
C GLU A 37 20.89 16.50 -5.91
N MET A 38 21.71 15.55 -5.50
CA MET A 38 21.24 14.27 -4.96
C MET A 38 20.39 14.46 -3.70
N LEU A 39 20.80 15.34 -2.77
CA LEU A 39 20.01 15.68 -1.58
C LEU A 39 18.68 16.34 -1.95
N TYR A 40 18.68 17.25 -2.93
CA TYR A 40 17.47 17.87 -3.44
C TYR A 40 16.53 16.85 -4.08
N LEU A 41 17.06 15.93 -4.89
CA LEU A 41 16.29 14.84 -5.50
C LEU A 41 15.75 13.88 -4.43
N LEU A 42 16.55 13.49 -3.44
CA LEU A 42 16.12 12.63 -2.34
C LEU A 42 15.08 13.32 -1.45
N GLN A 43 15.23 14.61 -1.16
CA GLN A 43 14.23 15.38 -0.42
C GLN A 43 12.94 15.51 -1.22
N LYS A 44 13.03 15.70 -2.54
CA LYS A 44 11.87 15.66 -3.42
C LYS A 44 11.22 14.28 -3.37
N VAL A 45 12.00 13.19 -3.39
CA VAL A 45 11.49 11.81 -3.28
C VAL A 45 10.82 11.54 -1.93
N VAL A 46 11.40 11.99 -0.83
CA VAL A 46 10.89 11.77 0.52
C VAL A 46 9.67 12.65 0.82
N ASN A 47 9.63 13.86 0.27
CA ASN A 47 8.53 14.83 0.49
C ASN A 47 7.43 14.73 -0.58
N SER A 48 7.70 14.06 -1.70
CA SER A 48 6.66 13.60 -2.60
C SER A 48 6.14 12.26 -2.07
N GLN A 49 4.97 12.28 -1.44
CA GLN A 49 4.18 11.08 -1.11
C GLN A 49 3.94 10.14 -2.33
N ASP A 50 4.33 10.55 -3.54
CA ASP A 50 4.04 9.91 -4.83
C ASP A 50 5.18 9.07 -5.43
N ILE A 51 6.28 8.75 -4.71
CA ILE A 51 7.35 7.90 -5.27
C ILE A 51 7.13 6.43 -4.94
N ILE A 52 5.96 5.93 -5.34
CA ILE A 52 5.87 4.63 -5.99
C ILE A 52 5.68 4.97 -7.46
N SER A 53 6.77 4.99 -8.24
CA SER A 53 6.66 5.26 -9.67
C SER A 53 5.70 4.26 -10.31
N GLU A 54 4.69 4.81 -10.97
CA GLU A 54 3.79 4.15 -11.90
C GLU A 54 4.58 3.28 -12.92
N GLN A 55 4.83 2.03 -12.58
CA GLN A 55 4.12 1.03 -13.38
C GLN A 55 2.68 1.26 -12.94
N SER A 56 1.86 1.96 -13.71
CA SER A 56 0.48 2.23 -13.32
C SER A 56 -0.19 0.89 -13.10
N VAL A 57 -0.19 0.40 -11.86
CA VAL A 57 -0.95 -0.78 -11.45
C VAL A 57 -2.36 -0.31 -11.70
N SER A 58 -2.94 -0.73 -12.84
CA SER A 58 -4.27 -0.32 -13.20
C SER A 58 -5.18 -0.59 -12.02
N ASN A 59 -6.17 0.26 -11.80
CA ASN A 59 -7.18 0.11 -10.78
C ASN A 59 -7.76 -1.31 -10.82
N ILE A 60 -7.91 -1.87 -12.01
CA ILE A 60 -8.25 -3.28 -12.23
C ILE A 60 -7.25 -4.22 -11.53
N SER A 61 -5.95 -4.12 -11.80
CA SER A 61 -4.93 -5.00 -11.21
C SER A 61 -4.79 -4.83 -9.69
N ALA A 62 -4.96 -3.60 -9.18
CA ALA A 62 -5.00 -3.34 -7.74
C ALA A 62 -6.19 -4.06 -7.09
N LEU A 63 -7.39 -3.93 -7.66
CA LEU A 63 -8.61 -4.58 -7.16
C LEU A 63 -8.53 -6.10 -7.23
N VAL A 64 -8.01 -6.66 -8.32
CA VAL A 64 -7.79 -8.12 -8.45
C VAL A 64 -6.85 -8.63 -7.35
N GLY A 65 -5.86 -7.82 -6.95
CA GLY A 65 -4.94 -8.16 -5.87
C GLY A 65 -5.52 -8.02 -4.46
N CYS A 66 -6.40 -7.04 -4.22
CA CYS A 66 -6.88 -6.72 -2.87
C CYS A 66 -8.25 -7.34 -2.52
N LEU A 67 -9.18 -7.43 -3.48
CA LEU A 67 -10.55 -7.91 -3.24
C LEU A 67 -10.62 -9.33 -2.66
N PRO A 68 -9.82 -10.32 -3.11
CA PRO A 68 -9.85 -11.64 -2.50
C PRO A 68 -9.55 -11.60 -1.00
N ASN A 69 -8.51 -10.86 -0.60
CA ASN A 69 -8.11 -10.75 0.81
C ASN A 69 -9.17 -10.01 1.62
N LEU A 70 -9.71 -8.91 1.08
CA LEU A 70 -10.78 -8.15 1.70
C LEU A 70 -12.02 -9.04 1.94
N PHE A 71 -12.45 -9.77 0.91
CA PHE A 71 -13.59 -10.68 1.00
C PHE A 71 -13.31 -11.95 1.79
N LEU A 72 -12.09 -12.20 2.29
CA LEU A 72 -11.79 -13.30 3.20
C LEU A 72 -11.78 -12.86 4.66
N ASP A 73 -11.74 -11.56 4.94
CA ASP A 73 -11.89 -11.02 6.30
C ASP A 73 -13.32 -11.27 6.80
N LEU A 74 -13.47 -12.15 7.80
CA LEU A 74 -14.76 -12.54 8.37
C LEU A 74 -15.39 -11.47 9.27
N ASP A 75 -14.60 -10.51 9.74
CA ASP A 75 -15.11 -9.35 10.47
C ASP A 75 -15.75 -8.33 9.51
N LEU A 76 -15.21 -8.23 8.28
CA LEU A 76 -15.72 -7.33 7.23
C LEU A 76 -16.71 -7.99 6.26
N PHE A 77 -16.69 -9.30 6.11
CA PHE A 77 -17.58 -10.03 5.20
C PHE A 77 -17.97 -11.35 5.87
N LYS A 78 -19.01 -11.30 6.70
CA LYS A 78 -19.40 -12.45 7.53
C LYS A 78 -20.11 -13.50 6.70
N THR A 79 -20.94 -13.06 5.76
CA THR A 79 -21.76 -13.96 4.93
C THR A 79 -21.50 -13.77 3.44
N ASN A 80 -21.92 -14.75 2.65
CA ASN A 80 -21.93 -14.63 1.19
C ASN A 80 -22.85 -13.50 0.70
N ALA A 81 -23.90 -13.17 1.46
CA ALA A 81 -24.78 -12.07 1.14
C ALA A 81 -24.04 -10.73 1.25
N ASP A 82 -23.18 -10.54 2.27
CA ASP A 82 -22.37 -9.33 2.44
C ASP A 82 -21.49 -9.07 1.21
N ILE A 83 -20.88 -10.13 0.65
CA ILE A 83 -20.02 -10.04 -0.54
C ILE A 83 -20.87 -9.70 -1.78
N ALA A 84 -22.01 -10.37 -1.94
CA ALA A 84 -22.93 -10.13 -3.06
C ALA A 84 -23.51 -8.71 -3.03
N GLU A 85 -23.86 -8.20 -1.85
CA GLU A 85 -24.34 -6.83 -1.65
C GLU A 85 -23.26 -5.81 -2.00
N PHE A 86 -22.02 -6.00 -1.53
CA PHE A 86 -20.92 -5.14 -1.92
C PHE A 86 -20.70 -5.15 -3.43
N ALA A 87 -20.67 -6.34 -4.04
CA ALA A 87 -20.43 -6.48 -5.48
C ALA A 87 -21.50 -5.75 -6.30
N ASP A 88 -22.78 -5.83 -5.91
CA ASP A 88 -23.86 -5.12 -6.62
C ASP A 88 -23.86 -3.62 -6.32
N ALA A 89 -23.72 -3.23 -5.05
CA ALA A 89 -23.80 -1.83 -4.63
C ALA A 89 -22.62 -1.00 -5.16
N VAL A 90 -21.40 -1.54 -5.06
CA VAL A 90 -20.14 -0.83 -5.33
C VAL A 90 -19.63 -1.09 -6.73
N LEU A 91 -19.57 -2.36 -7.15
CA LEU A 91 -18.97 -2.76 -8.42
C LEU A 91 -20.00 -2.93 -9.55
N LYS A 92 -21.29 -2.85 -9.24
CA LYS A 92 -22.40 -3.14 -10.17
C LYS A 92 -22.35 -4.55 -10.76
N ILE A 93 -21.74 -5.50 -10.04
CA ILE A 93 -21.64 -6.91 -10.42
C ILE A 93 -22.73 -7.71 -9.70
N LYS A 94 -23.68 -8.26 -10.45
CA LYS A 94 -24.76 -9.09 -9.90
C LYS A 94 -24.36 -10.56 -9.80
N ILE A 95 -24.36 -11.09 -8.58
CA ILE A 95 -24.05 -12.49 -8.31
C ILE A 95 -25.34 -13.28 -8.13
N SER A 96 -25.76 -13.99 -9.18
CA SER A 96 -26.98 -14.81 -9.14
C SER A 96 -26.80 -16.04 -8.25
N ARG A 97 -27.82 -16.39 -7.46
CA ARG A 97 -27.84 -17.60 -6.62
C ARG A 97 -26.62 -17.72 -5.69
N PHE A 98 -26.19 -16.61 -5.08
CA PHE A 98 -25.01 -16.57 -4.20
C PHE A 98 -25.15 -17.50 -2.99
N GLU A 99 -26.38 -17.77 -2.56
CA GLU A 99 -26.72 -18.69 -1.47
C GLU A 99 -26.38 -20.16 -1.77
N LYS A 100 -26.20 -20.51 -3.05
CA LYS A 100 -25.82 -21.86 -3.49
C LYS A 100 -24.34 -21.99 -3.87
N LYS A 101 -23.56 -20.90 -3.73
CA LYS A 101 -22.16 -20.84 -4.15
C LYS A 101 -21.23 -20.89 -2.95
N SER A 102 -20.04 -21.44 -3.14
CA SER A 102 -18.98 -21.31 -2.14
C SER A 102 -18.48 -19.85 -2.08
N ARG A 103 -17.94 -19.44 -0.93
CA ARG A 103 -17.32 -18.11 -0.79
C ARG A 103 -16.25 -17.87 -1.85
N PHE A 104 -15.40 -18.86 -2.11
CA PHE A 104 -14.35 -18.79 -3.13
C PHE A 104 -14.91 -18.64 -4.54
N GLU A 105 -16.03 -19.31 -4.85
CA GLU A 105 -16.70 -19.15 -6.15
C GLU A 105 -17.26 -17.73 -6.32
N ILE A 106 -17.86 -17.15 -5.28
CA ILE A 106 -18.34 -15.76 -5.29
C ILE A 106 -17.18 -14.79 -5.51
N ILE A 107 -16.08 -14.95 -4.75
CA ILE A 107 -14.87 -14.13 -4.92
C ILE A 107 -14.33 -14.27 -6.34
N GLY A 108 -14.23 -15.50 -6.85
CA GLY A 108 -13.77 -15.78 -8.20
C GLY A 108 -14.65 -15.10 -9.27
N ILE A 109 -15.97 -15.10 -9.10
CA ILE A 109 -16.89 -14.37 -9.98
C ILE A 109 -16.54 -12.87 -9.97
N VAL A 110 -16.44 -12.24 -8.80
CA VAL A 110 -16.14 -10.81 -8.71
C VAL A 110 -14.81 -10.47 -9.38
N VAL A 111 -13.75 -11.21 -9.04
CA VAL A 111 -12.39 -10.98 -9.58
C VAL A 111 -12.35 -11.14 -11.11
N CYS A 112 -13.11 -12.08 -11.67
CA CYS A 112 -13.19 -12.27 -13.12
C CYS A 112 -14.03 -11.21 -13.85
N GLU A 113 -14.95 -10.53 -13.15
CA GLU A 113 -15.78 -9.46 -13.72
C GLU A 113 -15.13 -8.08 -13.62
N VAL A 114 -14.29 -7.83 -12.61
CA VAL A 114 -13.59 -6.54 -12.41
C VAL A 114 -12.82 -6.05 -13.65
N PRO A 115 -12.07 -6.88 -14.40
CA PRO A 115 -11.38 -6.45 -15.62
C PRO A 115 -12.29 -5.95 -16.75
N LYS A 116 -13.61 -6.19 -16.66
CA LYS A 116 -14.59 -5.73 -17.65
C LYS A 116 -15.16 -4.34 -17.32
N LEU A 117 -14.88 -3.82 -16.12
CA LEU A 117 -15.26 -2.49 -15.69
C LEU A 117 -14.32 -1.44 -16.31
N LYS A 118 -14.77 -0.19 -16.38
CA LYS A 118 -13.92 0.88 -16.92
C LYS A 118 -12.97 1.40 -15.85
N GLU A 119 -11.72 1.63 -16.25
CA GLU A 119 -10.63 2.07 -15.37
C GLU A 119 -10.97 3.34 -14.56
N ASN A 120 -11.69 4.29 -15.16
CA ASN A 120 -12.11 5.55 -14.55
C ASN A 120 -13.25 5.38 -13.53
N GLU A 121 -13.99 4.28 -13.58
CA GLU A 121 -15.06 3.97 -12.61
C GLU A 121 -14.49 3.35 -11.32
N LEU A 122 -13.22 2.93 -11.34
CA LEU A 122 -12.59 2.16 -10.27
C LEU A 122 -11.63 2.96 -9.41
N THR A 123 -11.20 4.15 -9.85
CA THR A 123 -10.20 4.98 -9.14
C THR A 123 -10.62 5.30 -7.72
N SER A 124 -11.86 5.78 -7.53
CA SER A 124 -12.41 6.10 -6.20
C SER A 124 -12.54 4.87 -5.30
N LEU A 125 -12.67 3.67 -5.87
CA LEU A 125 -12.72 2.46 -5.07
C LEU A 125 -11.32 2.05 -4.60
N VAL A 126 -10.33 2.12 -5.49
CA VAL A 126 -8.94 1.77 -5.17
C VAL A 126 -8.38 2.69 -4.09
N ILE A 127 -8.64 3.99 -4.17
CA ILE A 127 -8.22 4.96 -3.15
C ILE A 127 -8.85 4.59 -1.79
N ALA A 128 -10.17 4.40 -1.75
CA ALA A 128 -10.86 4.04 -0.51
C ALA A 128 -10.39 2.70 0.08
N LEU A 129 -10.14 1.69 -0.75
CA LEU A 129 -9.65 0.40 -0.28
C LEU A 129 -8.21 0.48 0.22
N ASN A 130 -7.34 1.26 -0.44
CA ASN A 130 -5.99 1.52 0.04
C ASN A 130 -6.01 2.22 1.41
N GLU A 131 -6.89 3.20 1.60
CA GLU A 131 -7.07 3.85 2.90
C GLU A 131 -7.52 2.83 3.96
N LEU A 132 -8.51 1.99 3.62
CA LEU A 132 -9.01 0.96 4.51
C LEU A 132 -7.95 -0.08 4.89
N THR A 133 -7.07 -0.48 3.96
CA THR A 133 -6.05 -1.51 4.22
C THR A 133 -4.79 -0.96 4.88
N ASN A 134 -4.43 0.30 4.63
CA ASN A 134 -3.21 0.91 5.16
C ASN A 134 -3.44 1.66 6.48
N ASN A 135 -4.68 2.02 6.82
CA ASN A 135 -5.02 2.74 8.05
C ASN A 135 -5.74 1.80 9.04
N SER A 136 -5.00 1.30 10.03
CA SER A 136 -5.53 0.35 11.03
C SER A 136 -6.67 0.91 11.88
N ASP A 137 -6.74 2.23 12.05
CA ASP A 137 -7.79 2.87 12.85
C ASP A 137 -9.08 3.04 12.04
N GLU A 138 -8.96 3.40 10.76
CA GLU A 138 -10.11 3.40 9.84
C GLU A 138 -10.68 1.98 9.63
N LEU A 139 -9.81 0.96 9.52
CA LEU A 139 -10.24 -0.43 9.46
C LEU A 139 -11.06 -0.84 10.69
N LYS A 140 -10.59 -0.50 11.90
CA LYS A 140 -11.33 -0.77 13.15
C LYS A 140 -12.67 -0.04 13.16
N ARG A 141 -12.71 1.21 12.73
CA ARG A 141 -13.93 2.02 12.71
C ARG A 141 -14.96 1.49 11.74
N VAL A 142 -14.55 1.08 10.53
CA VAL A 142 -15.45 0.43 9.57
C VAL A 142 -15.98 -0.89 10.12
N LYS A 143 -15.13 -1.73 10.75
CA LYS A 143 -15.57 -2.96 11.43
C LYS A 143 -16.61 -2.67 12.51
N GLN A 144 -16.46 -1.61 13.29
CA GLN A 144 -17.44 -1.20 14.31
C GLN A 144 -18.76 -0.70 13.69
N ASN A 145 -18.68 0.15 12.67
CA ASN A 145 -19.85 0.71 12.00
C ASN A 145 -20.68 -0.36 11.28
N LYS A 146 -20.05 -1.42 10.78
CA LYS A 146 -20.73 -2.55 10.12
C LYS A 146 -21.64 -3.34 11.06
N VAL A 147 -21.43 -3.25 12.37
CA VAL A 147 -22.31 -3.87 13.37
C VAL A 147 -23.63 -3.09 13.54
N SER A 148 -23.70 -1.85 13.04
CA SER A 148 -24.93 -1.04 13.08
C SER A 148 -25.88 -1.39 11.94
N ASP A 149 -27.19 -1.30 12.21
CA ASP A 149 -28.26 -1.69 11.26
C ASP A 149 -28.34 -0.83 9.98
N ASN A 150 -27.62 0.30 9.91
CA ASN A 150 -27.68 1.26 8.80
C ASN A 150 -26.37 1.33 7.99
N PHE A 151 -25.57 0.26 7.99
CA PHE A 151 -24.29 0.27 7.29
C PHE A 151 -24.46 0.27 5.76
N SER A 152 -23.77 1.19 5.08
CA SER A 152 -23.75 1.29 3.61
C SER A 152 -22.33 1.35 3.09
N TRP A 153 -21.98 0.41 2.21
CA TRP A 153 -20.66 0.38 1.57
C TRP A 153 -20.43 1.59 0.67
N ASN A 154 -21.45 2.06 -0.04
CA ASN A 154 -21.33 3.22 -0.91
C ASN A 154 -21.02 4.50 -0.10
N GLU A 155 -21.68 4.69 1.05
CA GLU A 155 -21.42 5.82 1.94
C GLU A 155 -20.03 5.72 2.59
N THR A 156 -19.64 4.50 2.99
CA THR A 156 -18.32 4.23 3.58
C THR A 156 -17.20 4.55 2.59
N ILE A 157 -17.32 4.13 1.34
CA ILE A 157 -16.34 4.42 0.28
C ILE A 157 -16.25 5.93 0.02
N GLN A 158 -17.40 6.63 -0.04
CA GLN A 158 -17.41 8.08 -0.19
C GLN A 158 -16.75 8.79 1.01
N TYR A 159 -16.97 8.31 2.23
CA TYR A 159 -16.30 8.84 3.41
C TYR A 159 -14.78 8.66 3.32
N LEU A 160 -14.31 7.45 3.01
CA LEU A 160 -12.88 7.14 2.97
C LEU A 160 -12.15 8.00 1.93
N ASN A 161 -12.76 8.22 0.77
CA ASN A 161 -12.23 9.13 -0.24
C ASN A 161 -12.11 10.59 0.26
N LYS A 162 -13.06 11.08 1.06
CA LYS A 162 -12.99 12.43 1.63
C LYS A 162 -11.91 12.59 2.70
N CYS A 163 -11.53 11.50 3.37
CA CYS A 163 -10.42 11.52 4.33
C CYS A 163 -9.07 11.62 3.64
N HIS A 164 -8.92 11.04 2.45
CA HIS A 164 -7.71 11.13 1.63
C HIS A 164 -7.46 12.55 1.06
N GLU A 165 -8.49 13.39 0.94
CA GLU A 165 -8.38 14.76 0.42
C GLU A 165 -7.95 15.81 1.46
N LYS A 166 -7.74 15.43 2.73
CA LYS A 166 -7.34 16.33 3.82
C LYS A 166 -5.88 16.17 4.21
#